data_AF-A0A7S1I651-F1
#
_entry.id   AF-A0A7S1I651-F1
#
_cell.length_a   1.000
_cell.length_b   1.000
_cell.length_c   1.000
_cell.angle_alpha   90.00
_cell.angle_beta   90.00
_cell.angle_gamma   90.00
#
_symmetry.space_group_name_H-M   'P 1'
#
loop_
_entity.id
_entity.type
_entity.pdbx_description
1 polymer ?
#
loop_
_entity_poly.entity_id
_entity_poly.type
_entity_poly.pdbx_seq_one_letter_code
_entity_poly.pdbx_strand_id
1 'polypeptide(L)'
;KPNASLYFVGYHLTVTCNLVYLDPHVAVQPALTEVNTTSRQTLSECSVLTMPLTSLDPSLVLGFYCKDRANFEQLVTTTQTIGEKSGVPIFTWQSASPECVLDGNRSASAADLNDWRVIGEDGLAEGGDDDWEEI
;
A
#
# COMPACT_ATOMS: atom_id res chain seq x y z
N LYS A 1 2.12 -11.67 1.17
CA LYS A 1 1.88 -13.08 0.79
C LYS A 1 0.39 -13.37 0.72
N PRO A 2 -0.08 -14.06 -0.33
CA PRO A 2 -1.48 -14.52 -0.42
C PRO A 2 -1.85 -15.35 0.82
N ASN A 3 -3.06 -15.14 1.35
CA ASN A 3 -3.60 -15.85 2.53
C ASN A 3 -2.79 -15.73 3.83
N ALA A 4 -1.94 -14.71 3.95
CA ALA A 4 -1.10 -14.48 5.13
C ALA A 4 -0.81 -12.97 5.31
N SER A 5 -1.85 -12.13 5.21
CA SER A 5 -1.73 -10.69 5.44
C SER A 5 -1.58 -10.37 6.92
N LEU A 6 -0.56 -9.60 7.27
CA LEU A 6 -0.27 -9.16 8.64
C LEU A 6 -0.35 -7.64 8.74
N TYR A 7 -0.74 -7.13 9.90
CA TYR A 7 -0.74 -5.69 10.19
C TYR A 7 0.40 -5.33 11.13
N PHE A 8 1.46 -4.72 10.60
CA PHE A 8 2.63 -4.32 11.38
C PHE A 8 2.37 -3.02 12.13
N VAL A 9 2.62 -3.02 13.44
CA VAL A 9 2.38 -1.87 14.34
C VAL A 9 3.65 -1.26 14.90
N GLY A 10 4.79 -1.95 14.78
CA GLY A 10 6.06 -1.46 15.28
C GLY A 10 7.21 -2.43 15.09
N TYR A 11 8.34 -2.13 15.73
CA TYR A 11 9.53 -2.97 15.74
C TYR A 11 10.29 -2.83 17.06
N HIS A 12 11.05 -3.87 17.42
CA HIS A 12 12.02 -3.85 18.50
C HIS A 12 13.42 -4.07 17.92
N LEU A 13 14.35 -3.18 18.27
CA LEU A 13 15.74 -3.30 17.89
C LEU A 13 16.53 -3.96 19.02
N THR A 14 16.89 -5.23 18.83
CA THR A 14 17.82 -5.96 19.70
C THR A 14 19.11 -6.26 18.92
N VAL A 15 19.72 -7.43 19.12
CA VAL A 15 20.76 -7.94 18.22
C VAL A 15 20.20 -8.13 16.79
N THR A 16 18.90 -8.42 16.68
CA THR A 16 18.17 -8.48 15.40
C THR A 16 16.98 -7.51 15.43
N CYS A 17 16.59 -7.01 14.26
CA CYS A 17 15.39 -6.18 14.12
C CYS A 17 14.16 -7.10 14.00
N ASN A 18 13.25 -7.03 14.98
CA ASN A 18 12.03 -7.83 14.99
C ASN A 18 10.81 -6.91 14.86
N LEU A 19 9.93 -7.22 13.92
CA LEU A 19 8.67 -6.53 13.71
C LEU A 19 7.61 -7.06 14.67
N VAL A 20 6.74 -6.17 15.14
CA VAL A 20 5.56 -6.46 15.96
C VAL A 20 4.32 -6.33 15.08
N TYR A 21 3.44 -7.31 15.09
CA TYR A 21 2.26 -7.35 14.21
C TYR A 21 1.01 -7.89 14.88
N LEU A 22 -0.15 -7.57 14.28
CA LEU A 22 -1.44 -8.18 14.54
C LEU A 22 -1.76 -9.16 13.40
N ASP A 23 -2.18 -10.37 13.77
CA ASP A 23 -2.53 -11.42 12.81
C ASP A 23 -4.05 -11.69 12.86
N PRO A 24 -4.80 -11.36 11.79
CA PRO A 24 -6.24 -11.64 11.75
C PRO A 24 -6.57 -13.13 11.65
N HIS A 25 -5.59 -13.99 11.38
CA HIS A 25 -5.76 -15.45 11.32
C HIS A 25 -5.66 -16.10 12.70
N VAL A 26 -5.12 -15.39 13.70
CA VAL A 26 -4.98 -15.87 15.08
C VAL A 26 -6.19 -15.36 15.87
N ALA A 27 -7.16 -16.28 16.06
CA ALA A 27 -8.42 -16.15 16.79
C ALA A 27 -9.66 -15.75 15.96
N VAL A 28 -10.48 -16.77 15.71
CA VAL A 28 -11.84 -16.68 15.17
C VAL A 28 -12.77 -16.28 16.32
N GLN A 29 -13.07 -14.99 16.46
CA GLN A 29 -14.21 -14.59 17.28
C GLN A 29 -15.49 -14.92 16.50
N PRO A 30 -16.52 -15.49 17.14
CA PRO A 30 -17.81 -15.68 16.49
C PRO A 30 -18.34 -14.32 16.01
N ALA A 31 -19.01 -14.30 14.86
CA ALA A 31 -19.63 -13.09 14.34
C ALA A 31 -20.53 -12.48 15.43
N LEU A 32 -20.34 -11.19 15.71
CA LEU A 32 -21.16 -10.47 16.69
C LEU A 32 -22.60 -10.40 16.17
N THR A 33 -23.49 -11.22 16.73
CA THR A 33 -24.89 -11.31 16.28
C THR A 33 -25.77 -10.19 16.84
N GLU A 34 -25.32 -9.46 17.86
CA GLU A 34 -26.09 -8.38 18.48
C GLU A 34 -25.24 -7.14 18.74
N VAL A 35 -25.77 -5.98 18.35
CA VAL A 35 -25.24 -4.66 18.71
C VAL A 35 -25.63 -4.34 20.16
N ASN A 36 -25.27 -5.23 21.09
CA ASN A 36 -25.40 -4.94 22.50
C ASN A 36 -24.18 -4.11 22.91
N THR A 37 -24.38 -2.80 23.02
CA THR A 37 -23.39 -1.74 23.26
C THR A 37 -22.55 -1.90 24.54
N THR A 38 -22.82 -2.94 25.33
CA THR A 38 -22.20 -3.18 26.64
C THR A 38 -21.12 -4.27 26.60
N SER A 39 -21.15 -5.18 25.62
CA SER A 39 -20.07 -6.13 25.42
C SER A 39 -19.07 -5.57 24.43
N ARG A 40 -18.28 -4.57 24.86
CA ARG A 40 -16.91 -4.44 24.36
C ARG A 40 -16.21 -5.74 24.74
N GLN A 41 -16.42 -6.79 23.94
CA GLN A 41 -15.63 -8.01 24.03
C GLN A 41 -14.20 -7.54 23.88
N THR A 42 -13.52 -7.49 25.03
CA THR A 42 -12.11 -7.25 25.13
C THR A 42 -11.49 -8.20 24.14
N LEU A 43 -10.85 -7.63 23.10
CA LEU A 43 -9.99 -8.34 22.17
C LEU A 43 -9.12 -9.25 23.04
N SER A 44 -9.52 -10.52 23.14
CA SER A 44 -9.15 -11.37 24.27
C SER A 44 -7.69 -11.70 24.07
N GLU A 45 -6.84 -10.99 24.81
CA GLU A 45 -5.40 -11.24 24.92
C GLU A 45 -4.73 -11.39 23.55
N CYS A 46 -4.60 -10.28 22.81
CA CYS A 46 -3.64 -10.26 21.71
C CYS A 46 -2.25 -10.52 22.29
N SER A 47 -1.77 -11.75 22.17
CA SER A 47 -0.38 -12.09 22.39
C SER A 47 0.46 -11.23 21.46
N VAL A 48 1.57 -10.68 21.98
CA VAL A 48 2.46 -9.84 21.19
C VAL A 48 3.19 -10.74 20.19
N LEU A 49 2.72 -10.75 18.94
CA LEU A 49 3.34 -11.52 17.87
C LEU A 49 4.53 -10.76 17.29
N THR A 50 5.63 -11.48 17.05
CA THR A 50 6.86 -10.91 16.51
C THR A 50 7.47 -11.78 15.43
N MET A 51 8.19 -11.17 14.49
CA MET A 51 8.97 -11.89 13.49
C MET A 51 10.22 -11.10 13.06
N PRO A 52 11.30 -11.76 12.60
CA PRO A 52 12.46 -11.06 12.06
C PRO A 52 12.11 -10.21 10.84
N LEU A 53 12.70 -9.01 10.73
CA LEU A 53 12.53 -8.13 9.56
C LEU A 53 12.89 -8.82 8.24
N THR A 54 13.88 -9.73 8.26
CA THR A 54 14.33 -10.50 7.10
C THR A 54 13.28 -11.48 6.57
N SER A 55 12.25 -11.78 7.36
CA SER A 55 11.14 -12.66 6.96
C SER A 55 9.97 -11.90 6.32
N LEU A 56 10.07 -10.57 6.25
CA LEU A 56 9.04 -9.70 5.67
C LEU A 56 8.89 -9.96 4.16
N ASP A 57 7.64 -10.00 3.70
CA ASP A 57 7.33 -10.07 2.28
C ASP A 57 7.64 -8.73 1.61
N PRO A 58 8.31 -8.69 0.44
CA PRO A 58 8.68 -7.43 -0.21
C PRO A 58 7.46 -6.65 -0.72
N SER A 59 6.33 -7.32 -0.94
CA SER A 59 5.06 -6.67 -1.25
C SER A 59 4.42 -6.15 0.03
N LEU A 60 4.51 -4.84 0.26
CA LEU A 60 3.95 -4.17 1.43
C LEU A 60 3.24 -2.86 1.04
N VAL A 61 2.38 -2.39 1.93
CA VAL A 61 1.76 -1.06 1.86
C VAL A 61 2.12 -0.31 3.13
N LEU A 62 2.57 0.94 2.98
CA LEU A 62 2.81 1.86 4.09
C LEU A 62 1.59 2.78 4.24
N GLY A 63 1.05 2.82 5.45
CA GLY A 63 -0.05 3.71 5.81
C GLY A 63 0.45 4.84 6.71
N PHE A 64 0.16 6.08 6.33
CA PHE A 64 0.39 7.26 7.16
C PHE A 64 -0.93 7.96 7.41
N TYR A 65 -1.18 8.36 8.66
CA TYR A 65 -2.34 9.17 9.02
C TYR A 65 -1.89 10.59 9.33
N CYS A 66 -2.44 11.57 8.61
CA CYS A 66 -2.20 12.99 8.81
C CYS A 66 -3.53 13.66 9.10
N LYS A 67 -3.73 14.12 10.34
CA LYS A 67 -4.99 14.75 10.75
C LYS A 67 -5.19 16.10 10.06
N ASP A 68 -4.10 16.83 9.89
CA ASP A 68 -4.07 18.14 9.26
C ASP A 68 -2.89 18.28 8.30
N ARG A 69 -2.87 19.43 7.61
CA ARG A 69 -1.82 19.77 6.65
C ARG A 69 -0.43 19.83 7.30
N ALA A 70 -0.32 20.30 8.54
CA ALA A 70 0.97 20.40 9.23
C ALA A 70 1.57 19.01 9.48
N ASN A 71 0.75 18.02 9.83
CA ASN A 71 1.20 16.63 9.96
C ASN A 71 1.70 16.06 8.62
N PHE A 72 1.03 16.40 7.52
CA PHE A 72 1.47 15.98 6.18
C PHE A 72 2.80 16.62 5.79
N GLU A 73 2.96 17.94 5.97
CA GLU A 73 4.21 18.64 5.71
C GLU A 73 5.36 18.07 6.56
N GLN A 74 5.10 17.77 7.85
CA GLN A 74 6.06 17.12 8.72
C GLN A 74 6.45 15.72 8.22
N LEU A 75 5.50 14.93 7.72
CA LEU A 75 5.76 13.60 7.15
C LEU A 75 6.71 13.72 5.95
N VAL A 76 6.45 14.65 5.03
CA VAL A 76 7.29 14.89 3.85
C VAL A 76 8.71 15.25 4.27
N THR A 77 8.89 16.24 5.15
CA THR A 77 10.22 16.67 5.60
C THR A 77 10.99 15.54 6.31
N THR A 78 10.31 14.79 7.18
CA THR A 78 10.93 13.70 7.94
C THR A 78 11.41 12.59 7.03
N THR A 79 10.59 12.18 6.07
CA THR A 79 10.90 11.07 5.16
C THR A 79 11.95 11.45 4.11
N GLN A 80 11.97 12.70 3.63
CA GLN A 80 13.07 13.23 2.80
C GLN A 80 14.40 13.19 3.56
N THR A 81 14.42 13.68 4.80
CA THR A 81 15.62 13.67 5.65
C THR A 81 16.15 12.25 5.88
N ILE A 82 15.26 11.27 6.05
CA ILE A 82 15.64 9.85 6.18
C ILE A 82 16.21 9.32 4.86
N GLY A 83 15.58 9.62 3.73
CA GLY A 83 16.02 9.18 2.40
C GLY A 83 17.41 9.70 2.05
N GLU A 84 17.70 10.96 2.36
CA GLU A 84 19.03 11.57 2.18
C GLU A 84 20.11 10.86 3.02
N LYS A 85 19.77 10.40 4.22
CA LYS A 85 20.70 9.69 5.12
C LYS A 85 20.85 8.21 4.77
N SER A 86 19.80 7.55 4.30
CA SER A 86 19.83 6.11 3.99
C SER A 86 20.46 5.79 2.64
N GLY A 87 20.50 6.75 1.71
CA GLY A 87 21.04 6.61 0.36
C GLY A 87 20.13 5.86 -0.62
N VAL A 88 19.20 5.04 -0.12
CA VAL A 88 18.20 4.32 -0.93
C VAL A 88 16.83 4.45 -0.26
N PRO A 89 16.00 5.45 -0.65
CA PRO A 89 14.66 5.61 -0.10
C PRO A 89 13.68 4.57 -0.65
N ILE A 90 12.75 4.10 0.18
CA ILE A 90 11.69 3.16 -0.23
C ILE A 90 10.64 3.84 -1.12
N PHE A 91 10.40 5.13 -0.91
CA PHE A 91 9.53 5.97 -1.71
C PHE A 91 10.06 7.41 -1.72
N THR A 92 9.66 8.19 -2.72
CA THR A 92 10.05 9.60 -2.89
C THR A 92 8.83 10.49 -3.03
N TRP A 93 9.02 11.79 -2.85
CA TRP A 93 7.99 12.80 -3.02
C TRP A 93 8.27 13.62 -4.28
N GLN A 94 7.22 13.99 -5.00
CA GLN A 94 7.29 14.89 -6.14
C GLN A 94 6.17 15.92 -6.04
N SER A 95 6.50 17.19 -6.32
CA SER A 95 5.51 18.29 -6.28
C SER A 95 4.58 18.30 -7.49
N ALA A 96 4.96 17.61 -8.58
CA ALA A 96 4.21 17.54 -9.82
C ALA A 96 4.19 16.09 -10.29
N SER A 97 3.15 15.73 -11.05
CA SER A 97 3.11 14.42 -11.72
C SER A 97 4.34 14.28 -12.63
N PRO A 98 4.97 13.10 -12.71
CA PRO A 98 5.96 12.84 -13.74
C PRO A 98 5.33 13.04 -15.11
N GLU A 99 6.11 13.56 -16.06
CA GLU A 99 5.69 13.67 -17.45
C GLU A 99 5.55 12.26 -18.03
N CYS A 100 4.35 11.96 -18.55
CA CYS A 100 4.13 10.72 -19.27
C CYS A 100 4.67 10.89 -20.69
N VAL A 101 5.78 10.23 -21.01
CA VAL A 101 6.22 10.09 -22.40
C VAL A 101 5.37 9.01 -23.04
N LEU A 102 4.41 9.42 -23.86
CA LEU A 102 3.70 8.51 -24.75
C LEU A 102 4.60 8.25 -25.95
N ASP A 103 4.73 6.99 -26.37
CA ASP A 103 5.49 6.63 -27.56
C ASP A 103 4.96 7.42 -28.77
N GLY A 104 5.78 8.35 -29.27
CA GLY A 104 5.44 9.24 -30.39
C GLY A 104 5.27 10.71 -30.00
N ASN A 105 6.38 11.42 -29.78
CA ASN A 105 6.54 12.89 -29.84
C ASN A 105 5.49 13.79 -29.14
N ARG A 106 4.65 13.23 -28.26
CA ARG A 106 3.63 13.96 -27.49
C ARG A 106 3.88 13.70 -26.01
N SER A 107 4.53 14.66 -25.35
CA SER A 107 4.51 14.76 -23.89
C SER A 107 3.09 15.13 -23.47
N ALA A 108 2.35 14.21 -22.86
CA ALA A 108 1.07 14.53 -22.27
C ALA A 108 1.32 15.23 -20.93
N SER A 109 0.90 16.48 -20.82
CA SER A 109 0.86 17.20 -19.56
C SER A 109 -0.24 16.65 -18.66
N ALA A 110 -0.19 16.92 -17.36
CA ALA A 110 -1.25 16.54 -16.42
C ALA A 110 -2.65 17.10 -16.80
N ALA A 111 -2.70 18.15 -17.64
CA ALA A 111 -3.96 18.67 -18.18
C ALA A 111 -4.54 17.80 -19.32
N ASP A 112 -3.69 17.07 -20.05
CA ASP A 112 -4.10 16.22 -21.18
C ASP A 112 -4.71 14.89 -20.71
N LEU A 113 -4.43 14.46 -19.47
CA LEU A 113 -5.00 13.24 -18.88
C LEU A 113 -6.49 13.35 -18.51
N ASN A 114 -7.06 14.56 -18.51
CA ASN A 114 -8.50 14.76 -18.28
C ASN A 114 -9.34 14.54 -19.55
N ASP A 115 -8.72 14.30 -20.71
CA ASP A 115 -9.43 14.06 -21.96
C ASP A 115 -9.32 12.57 -22.38
N TRP A 116 -10.27 11.78 -21.90
CA TRP A 116 -10.38 10.34 -22.23
C TRP A 116 -10.58 10.07 -23.74
N ARG A 117 -10.84 11.10 -24.56
CA ARG A 117 -10.98 10.98 -26.02
C ARG A 117 -9.64 11.03 -26.76
N VAL A 118 -8.53 11.31 -26.09
CA VAL A 118 -7.19 11.38 -26.71
C VAL A 118 -6.62 9.99 -27.00
N ILE A 119 -7.24 8.93 -26.49
CA ILE A 119 -6.99 7.55 -26.91
C ILE A 119 -7.86 7.28 -28.16
N GLY A 120 -7.50 7.86 -29.32
CA GLY A 120 -8.07 7.44 -30.61
C GLY A 120 -7.73 5.97 -30.83
N GLU A 121 -8.63 5.04 -31.16
CA GLU A 121 -9.59 4.99 -32.28
C GLU A 121 -8.99 5.07 -33.69
N ASP A 122 -7.67 4.88 -33.82
CA ASP A 122 -7.01 4.66 -35.11
C ASP A 122 -6.17 3.39 -35.11
N GLY A 123 -6.84 2.26 -35.37
CA GLY A 123 -6.16 1.00 -35.66
C GLY A 123 -7.10 -0.21 -35.69
N LEU A 124 -7.93 -0.30 -36.73
CA LEU A 124 -8.64 -1.53 -37.09
C LEU A 124 -7.63 -2.69 -37.21
N ALA A 125 -7.65 -3.62 -36.27
CA ALA A 125 -7.13 -4.98 -36.46
C ALA A 125 -8.34 -5.91 -36.47
N GLU A 126 -8.68 -6.40 -37.67
CA GLU A 126 -9.66 -7.43 -37.88
C GLU A 126 -9.23 -8.76 -37.24
N GLY A 127 -10.20 -9.48 -36.68
CA GLY A 127 -10.31 -10.94 -36.79
C GLY A 127 -9.54 -11.79 -35.79
N GLY A 128 -10.28 -12.46 -34.90
CA GLY A 128 -9.82 -13.62 -34.14
C GLY A 128 -10.84 -14.01 -33.07
N ASP A 129 -11.76 -14.89 -33.43
CA ASP A 129 -12.83 -15.39 -32.55
C ASP A 129 -12.29 -16.00 -31.25
N ASP A 130 -12.88 -15.58 -30.13
CA ASP A 130 -12.65 -16.09 -28.78
C ASP A 130 -13.13 -17.53 -28.63
N ASP A 131 -12.22 -18.45 -28.32
CA ASP A 131 -12.53 -19.83 -27.91
C ASP A 131 -11.83 -20.10 -26.56
N TRP A 132 -12.42 -19.58 -25.48
CA TRP A 132 -12.00 -19.87 -24.12
C TRP A 132 -12.76 -21.10 -23.60
N GLU A 133 -12.32 -22.30 -24.00
CA GLU A 133 -12.73 -23.53 -23.32
C GLU A 133 -12.01 -23.70 -21.97
N GLU A 134 -12.80 -24.14 -20.98
CA GLU A 134 -12.42 -24.55 -19.63
C GLU A 134 -11.12 -25.36 -19.55
N ILE A 135 -10.21 -24.95 -18.66
CA ILE A 135 -9.28 -25.84 -17.95
C ILE A 135 -9.24 -25.45 -16.47
#